data_AF-A0A8J6XQU7-F1
#
_entry.id   AF-A0A8J6XQU7-F1
#
_cell.length_a   1.000
_cell.length_b   1.000
_cell.length_c   1.000
_cell.angle_alpha   90.00
_cell.angle_beta   90.00
_cell.angle_gamma   90.00
#
_symmetry.space_group_name_H-M   'P 1'
#
loop_
_entity.id
_entity.type
_entity.pdbx_description
1 polymer ?
#
loop_
_entity_poly.entity_id
_entity_poly.type
_entity_poly.pdbx_seq_one_letter_code
_entity_poly.pdbx_strand_id
1 'polypeptide(L)'
;SLVWTLVTLAGEVLARETQAVEIKPGKTHRAMTVDLAQVTAEFGPGNVILFADLMRRDEVISSTMATLVKPKGLDLQDPKLTVTRLIAEDDLVAFWATYSGIQDGPMGPFPATGKPLELDFAGMHRINDGKIVETWVIWDNLTGLMQLGFYPPEPVEVVE
;
A
#
# COMPACT_ATOMS: atom_id res chain seq x y z
N SER A 1 -17.39 9.00 -15.11
CA SER A 1 -16.46 9.84 -14.34
C SER A 1 -15.68 8.95 -13.39
N LEU A 2 -14.53 9.40 -12.92
CA LEU A 2 -13.81 8.78 -11.82
C LEU A 2 -14.10 9.60 -10.56
N VAL A 3 -14.63 8.96 -9.53
CA VAL A 3 -14.86 9.58 -8.22
C VAL A 3 -13.82 9.00 -7.28
N TRP A 4 -13.01 9.84 -6.65
CA TRP A 4 -12.07 9.38 -5.64
C TRP A 4 -12.45 9.92 -4.27
N THR A 5 -12.26 9.11 -3.25
CA THR A 5 -12.55 9.44 -1.85
C THR A 5 -11.38 9.03 -1.00
N LEU A 6 -10.85 9.96 -0.23
CA LEU A 6 -9.82 9.68 0.75
C LEU A 6 -10.47 9.59 2.12
N VAL A 7 -10.20 8.49 2.83
CA VAL A 7 -10.74 8.25 4.16
C VAL A 7 -9.64 7.87 5.14
N THR A 8 -9.85 8.14 6.43
CA THR A 8 -9.00 7.59 7.49
C THR A 8 -9.27 6.09 7.70
N LEU A 9 -8.40 5.39 8.43
CA LEU A 9 -8.68 4.01 8.85
C LEU A 9 -9.96 3.86 9.70
N ALA A 10 -10.42 4.93 10.34
CA ALA A 10 -11.68 4.95 11.08
C ALA A 10 -12.92 5.12 10.18
N GLY A 11 -12.72 5.41 8.89
CA GLY A 11 -13.77 5.66 7.90
C GLY A 11 -14.21 7.13 7.82
N GLU A 12 -13.47 8.07 8.39
CA GLU A 12 -13.75 9.50 8.24
C GLU A 12 -13.33 9.98 6.85
N VAL A 13 -14.21 10.68 6.14
CA VAL A 13 -13.91 11.22 4.81
C VAL A 13 -13.09 12.50 4.93
N LEU A 14 -11.87 12.47 4.38
CA LEU A 14 -10.96 13.61 4.34
C LEU A 14 -11.13 14.46 3.07
N ALA A 15 -11.37 13.81 1.94
CA ALA A 15 -11.58 14.48 0.65
C ALA A 15 -12.40 13.59 -0.30
N ARG A 16 -13.16 14.22 -1.19
CA ARG A 16 -13.89 13.53 -2.26
C ARG A 16 -14.03 14.44 -3.47
N GLU A 17 -13.61 13.97 -4.63
CA GLU A 17 -13.73 14.71 -5.88
C GLU A 17 -14.17 13.83 -7.03
N THR A 18 -14.71 14.46 -8.08
CA THR A 18 -15.17 13.78 -9.29
C THR A 18 -14.47 14.37 -10.51
N GLN A 19 -13.89 13.50 -11.34
CA GLN A 19 -13.26 13.88 -12.59
C GLN A 19 -13.94 13.20 -13.78
N ALA A 20 -14.24 13.96 -14.83
CA ALA A 20 -14.65 13.38 -16.09
C ALA A 20 -13.48 12.63 -16.74
N VAL A 21 -13.70 11.39 -17.18
CA VAL A 21 -12.69 10.54 -17.81
C VAL A 21 -13.28 9.87 -19.04
N GLU A 22 -12.48 9.72 -20.09
CA GLU A 22 -12.83 8.98 -21.31
C GLU A 22 -11.94 7.73 -21.40
N ILE A 23 -12.54 6.54 -21.35
CA ILE A 23 -11.81 5.27 -21.37
C ILE A 23 -11.96 4.62 -22.73
N LYS A 24 -10.83 4.33 -23.38
CA LYS A 24 -10.78 3.63 -24.66
C LYS A 24 -10.44 2.15 -24.44
N PRO A 25 -11.18 1.21 -25.04
CA PRO A 25 -10.88 -0.22 -24.92
C PRO A 25 -9.43 -0.55 -25.28
N GLY A 26 -8.79 -1.42 -24.49
CA GLY A 26 -7.43 -1.89 -24.73
C GLY A 26 -6.32 -0.86 -24.53
N LYS A 27 -6.62 0.33 -23.97
CA LYS A 27 -5.61 1.37 -23.71
C LYS A 27 -5.54 1.75 -22.23
N THR A 28 -4.36 1.60 -21.64
CA THR A 28 -4.02 2.19 -20.35
C THR A 28 -3.64 3.65 -20.53
N HIS A 29 -4.23 4.53 -19.73
CA HIS A 29 -3.87 5.94 -19.65
C HIS A 29 -4.01 6.41 -18.21
N ARG A 30 -3.15 7.36 -17.80
CA ARG A 30 -3.26 7.99 -16.49
C ARG A 30 -4.46 8.94 -16.49
N ALA A 31 -5.50 8.61 -15.74
CA ALA A 31 -6.71 9.43 -15.63
C ALA A 31 -6.47 10.68 -14.77
N MET A 32 -5.77 10.53 -13.65
CA MET A 32 -5.49 11.61 -12.70
C MET A 32 -4.16 11.38 -11.98
N THR A 33 -3.67 12.45 -11.37
CA THR A 33 -2.64 12.40 -10.32
C THR A 33 -3.23 13.10 -9.10
N VAL A 34 -3.31 12.41 -7.97
CA VAL A 34 -3.73 13.00 -6.71
C VAL A 34 -2.48 13.27 -5.87
N ASP A 35 -2.24 14.53 -5.52
CA ASP A 35 -1.20 14.90 -4.57
C ASP A 35 -1.76 14.78 -3.16
N LEU A 36 -1.16 13.90 -2.37
CA LEU A 36 -1.58 13.62 -0.99
C LEU A 36 -0.63 14.25 0.04
N ALA A 37 0.40 15.00 -0.39
CA ALA A 37 1.40 15.57 0.51
C ALA A 37 0.79 16.47 1.60
N GLN A 38 -0.24 17.23 1.24
CA GLN A 38 -0.95 18.07 2.21
C GLN A 38 -1.74 17.23 3.23
N VAL A 39 -2.43 16.18 2.75
CA VAL A 39 -3.22 15.30 3.62
C VAL A 39 -2.32 14.50 4.57
N THR A 40 -1.20 13.99 4.08
CA THR A 40 -0.25 13.24 4.91
C THR A 40 0.48 14.13 5.92
N ALA A 41 0.64 15.43 5.64
CA ALA A 41 1.18 16.39 6.61
C ALA A 41 0.20 16.66 7.76
N GLU A 42 -1.11 16.70 7.49
CA GLU A 42 -2.14 17.02 8.48
C GLU A 42 -2.58 15.79 9.30
N PHE A 43 -2.80 14.65 8.64
CA PHE A 43 -3.37 13.44 9.26
C PHE A 43 -2.33 12.33 9.49
N GLY A 44 -1.08 12.57 9.09
CA GLY A 44 0.02 11.62 9.16
C GLY A 44 0.08 10.68 7.94
N PRO A 45 1.29 10.26 7.51
CA PRO A 45 1.52 9.53 6.26
C PRO A 45 1.07 8.07 6.23
N GLY A 46 0.42 7.56 7.29
CA GLY A 46 0.26 6.12 7.49
C GLY A 46 -1.16 5.60 7.75
N ASN A 47 -2.20 6.43 7.65
CA ASN A 47 -3.54 6.05 8.12
C ASN A 47 -4.68 6.43 7.18
N VAL A 48 -4.42 6.47 5.87
CA VAL A 48 -5.44 6.83 4.88
C VAL A 48 -5.63 5.76 3.80
N ILE A 49 -6.86 5.67 3.30
CA ILE A 49 -7.29 4.78 2.24
C ILE A 49 -7.88 5.65 1.14
N LEU A 50 -7.38 5.49 -0.09
CA LEU A 50 -7.94 6.13 -1.28
C LEU A 50 -8.86 5.14 -1.99
N PHE A 51 -10.16 5.39 -1.97
CA PHE A 51 -11.14 4.71 -2.80
C PHE A 51 -11.28 5.41 -4.14
N ALA A 52 -11.46 4.66 -5.22
CA ALA A 52 -11.70 5.18 -6.56
C ALA A 52 -12.81 4.38 -7.25
N ASP A 53 -13.90 5.07 -7.57
CA ASP A 53 -15.08 4.53 -8.25
C ASP A 53 -15.16 5.04 -9.68
N LEU A 54 -15.14 4.12 -10.63
CA LEU A 54 -15.43 4.41 -12.02
C LEU A 54 -16.95 4.38 -12.23
N MET A 55 -17.51 5.56 -12.48
CA MET A 55 -18.94 5.78 -12.69
C MET A 55 -19.29 5.87 -14.18
N ARG A 56 -20.44 5.31 -14.56
CA ARG A 56 -21.15 5.64 -15.81
C ARG A 56 -22.51 6.18 -15.46
N ARG A 57 -22.69 7.49 -15.66
CA ARG A 57 -23.84 8.23 -15.13
C ARG A 57 -23.90 8.06 -13.61
N ASP A 58 -24.95 7.45 -13.07
CA ASP A 58 -25.18 7.29 -11.64
C ASP A 58 -24.85 5.87 -11.14
N GLU A 59 -24.24 5.03 -11.99
CA GLU A 59 -23.90 3.64 -11.67
C GLU A 59 -22.38 3.47 -11.49
N VAL A 60 -21.99 2.77 -10.43
CA VAL A 60 -20.61 2.31 -10.21
C VAL A 60 -20.37 1.09 -11.08
N ILE A 61 -19.39 1.16 -11.98
CA ILE A 61 -19.01 0.05 -12.86
C ILE A 61 -17.82 -0.73 -12.29
N SER A 62 -16.95 -0.04 -11.56
CA SER A 62 -15.77 -0.63 -10.95
C SER A 62 -15.35 0.24 -9.79
N SER A 63 -15.00 -0.41 -8.68
CA SER A 63 -14.40 0.22 -7.52
C SER A 63 -13.02 -0.35 -7.30
N THR A 64 -12.12 0.46 -6.78
CA THR A 64 -10.79 0.01 -6.34
C THR A 64 -10.30 0.85 -5.18
N MET A 65 -9.22 0.43 -4.52
CA MET A 65 -8.61 1.24 -3.47
C MET A 65 -7.11 1.09 -3.38
N ALA A 66 -6.44 2.11 -2.86
CA ALA A 66 -5.05 2.04 -2.44
C ALA A 66 -4.93 2.39 -0.95
N THR A 67 -4.19 1.58 -0.20
CA THR A 67 -3.86 1.84 1.20
C THR A 67 -2.50 2.51 1.29
N LEU A 68 -2.41 3.61 2.04
CA LEU A 68 -1.16 4.29 2.34
C LEU A 68 -0.88 4.13 3.82
N VAL A 69 -0.45 2.92 4.18
CA VAL A 69 -0.23 2.52 5.57
C VAL A 69 1.24 2.18 5.77
N LYS A 70 1.85 2.76 6.80
CA LYS A 70 3.22 2.40 7.19
C LYS A 70 3.19 0.96 7.73
N PRO A 71 4.01 0.04 7.19
CA PRO A 71 4.10 -1.31 7.72
C PRO A 71 4.55 -1.28 9.18
N LYS A 72 3.87 -2.04 10.04
CA LYS A 72 4.24 -2.14 11.44
C LYS A 72 5.55 -2.91 11.58
N GLY A 73 6.51 -2.36 12.32
CA GLY A 73 7.78 -3.03 12.59
C GLY A 73 8.77 -2.98 11.42
N LEU A 74 8.58 -2.05 10.48
CA LEU A 74 9.56 -1.72 9.44
C LEU A 74 9.73 -0.20 9.37
N ASP A 75 10.77 0.28 10.07
CA ASP A 75 11.14 1.69 10.10
C ASP A 75 12.19 1.96 9.03
N LEU A 76 11.80 2.79 8.05
CA LEU A 76 12.66 3.24 6.97
C LEU A 76 12.72 4.77 6.92
N GLN A 77 13.90 5.29 6.62
CA GLN A 77 14.11 6.66 6.17
C GLN A 77 13.76 6.78 4.69
N ASP A 78 13.08 7.87 4.32
CA ASP A 78 12.56 8.16 2.96
C ASP A 78 11.82 6.97 2.33
N PRO A 79 10.77 6.43 3.00
CA PRO A 79 10.07 5.26 2.51
C PRO A 79 9.32 5.58 1.21
N LYS A 80 9.41 4.68 0.24
CA LYS A 80 8.67 4.74 -1.01
C LYS A 80 7.81 3.49 -1.17
N LEU A 81 6.53 3.70 -1.38
CA LEU A 81 5.56 2.67 -1.69
C LEU A 81 5.10 2.82 -3.15
N THR A 82 5.27 1.77 -3.94
CA THR A 82 4.78 1.74 -5.33
C THR A 82 3.85 0.56 -5.52
N VAL A 83 2.55 0.82 -5.70
CA VAL A 83 1.57 -0.22 -6.06
C VAL A 83 1.68 -0.50 -7.55
N THR A 84 2.14 -1.70 -7.90
CA THR A 84 2.39 -2.10 -9.30
C THR A 84 1.21 -2.86 -9.89
N ARG A 85 0.39 -3.52 -9.06
CA ARG A 85 -0.86 -4.18 -9.47
C ARG A 85 -1.94 -3.93 -8.45
N LEU A 86 -3.16 -3.74 -8.94
CA LEU A 86 -4.35 -3.58 -8.13
C LEU A 86 -5.54 -4.15 -8.89
N ILE A 87 -6.25 -5.09 -8.28
CA ILE A 87 -7.39 -5.79 -8.86
C ILE A 87 -8.49 -5.81 -7.82
N ALA A 88 -9.71 -5.46 -8.23
CA ALA A 88 -10.88 -5.51 -7.37
C ALA A 88 -11.96 -6.39 -8.01
N GLU A 89 -12.51 -7.29 -7.21
CA GLU A 89 -13.59 -8.20 -7.59
C GLU A 89 -14.48 -8.41 -6.35
N ASP A 90 -15.78 -8.17 -6.52
CA ASP A 90 -16.77 -8.20 -5.43
C ASP A 90 -16.34 -7.39 -4.21
N ASP A 91 -16.16 -8.04 -3.05
CA ASP A 91 -15.74 -7.44 -1.79
C ASP A 91 -14.23 -7.55 -1.55
N LEU A 92 -13.45 -7.97 -2.55
CA LEU A 92 -12.01 -8.21 -2.44
C LEU A 92 -11.19 -7.22 -3.28
N VAL A 93 -10.08 -6.76 -2.71
CA VAL A 93 -9.08 -5.95 -3.42
C VAL A 93 -7.70 -6.57 -3.23
N ALA A 94 -7.17 -7.17 -4.29
CA ALA A 94 -5.82 -7.73 -4.34
C ALA A 94 -4.82 -6.69 -4.85
N PHE A 95 -3.61 -6.69 -4.28
CA PHE A 95 -2.55 -5.77 -4.67
C PHE A 95 -1.18 -6.46 -4.73
N TRP A 96 -0.31 -5.89 -5.55
CA TRP A 96 1.13 -6.13 -5.54
C TRP A 96 1.82 -4.78 -5.46
N ALA A 97 2.80 -4.64 -4.57
CA ALA A 97 3.50 -3.40 -4.34
C ALA A 97 4.98 -3.64 -3.99
N THR A 98 5.78 -2.62 -4.24
CA THR A 98 7.19 -2.56 -3.84
C THR A 98 7.33 -1.51 -2.73
N TYR A 99 8.09 -1.84 -1.68
CA TYR A 99 8.41 -0.94 -0.58
C TYR A 99 9.93 -0.78 -0.48
N SER A 100 10.41 0.45 -0.43
CA SER A 100 11.86 0.75 -0.37
C SER A 100 12.20 1.92 0.53
N GLY A 101 13.48 1.99 0.94
CA GLY A 101 14.03 3.04 1.79
C GLY A 101 15.36 2.63 2.44
N ILE A 102 15.84 3.41 3.40
CA ILE A 102 17.02 3.05 4.22
C ILE A 102 16.54 2.53 5.57
N GLN A 103 16.98 1.33 5.98
CA GLN A 103 16.59 0.76 7.27
C GLN A 103 17.30 1.47 8.44
N ASP A 104 16.63 2.47 9.01
CA ASP A 104 17.12 3.33 10.09
C ASP A 104 16.55 2.96 11.47
N GLY A 105 15.58 2.05 11.52
CA GLY A 105 15.07 1.44 12.74
C GLY A 105 15.03 -0.09 12.70
N PRO A 106 14.60 -0.73 13.79
CA PRO A 106 14.56 -2.18 13.88
C PRO A 106 13.51 -2.78 12.94
N MET A 107 13.81 -3.98 12.42
CA MET A 107 12.85 -4.80 11.69
C MET A 107 12.53 -6.05 12.52
N GLY A 108 11.45 -6.03 13.30
CA GLY A 108 11.15 -7.09 14.25
C GLY A 108 12.31 -7.32 15.24
N PRO A 109 12.91 -8.53 15.33
CA PRO A 109 14.06 -8.78 16.20
C PRO A 109 15.40 -8.26 15.65
N PHE A 110 15.44 -7.80 14.40
CA PHE A 110 16.67 -7.40 13.74
C PHE A 110 16.99 -5.92 13.97
N PRO A 111 18.22 -5.57 14.41
CA PRO A 111 18.60 -4.18 14.66
C PRO A 111 18.68 -3.38 13.34
N ALA A 112 18.72 -2.05 13.47
CA ALA A 112 18.97 -1.17 12.33
C ALA A 112 20.36 -1.42 11.73
N THR A 113 20.45 -1.50 10.40
CA THR A 113 21.70 -1.71 9.68
C THR A 113 22.18 -0.47 8.91
N GLY A 114 21.29 0.52 8.69
CA GLY A 114 21.57 1.68 7.86
C GLY A 114 21.71 1.37 6.36
N LYS A 115 21.36 0.15 5.94
CA LYS A 115 21.45 -0.30 4.54
C LYS A 115 20.17 0.03 3.77
N PRO A 116 20.26 0.18 2.43
CA PRO A 116 19.07 0.23 1.59
C PRO A 116 18.31 -1.10 1.65
N LEU A 117 16.98 -0.99 1.62
CA LEU A 117 16.04 -2.09 1.52
C LEU A 117 15.09 -1.80 0.36
N GLU A 118 14.88 -2.79 -0.50
CA GLU A 118 13.80 -2.80 -1.49
C GLU A 118 13.24 -4.22 -1.56
N LEU A 119 11.93 -4.36 -1.32
CA LEU A 119 11.27 -5.66 -1.39
C LEU A 119 9.86 -5.52 -1.93
N ASP A 120 9.35 -6.63 -2.46
CA ASP A 120 7.96 -6.74 -2.86
C ASP A 120 7.11 -7.29 -1.73
N PHE A 121 5.84 -6.89 -1.75
CA PHE A 121 4.80 -7.48 -0.93
C PHE A 121 3.49 -7.49 -1.70
N ALA A 122 2.66 -8.47 -1.39
CA ALA A 122 1.38 -8.66 -2.05
C ALA A 122 0.34 -9.08 -1.02
N GLY A 123 -0.91 -8.81 -1.32
CA GLY A 123 -1.96 -9.11 -0.39
C GLY A 123 -3.34 -8.89 -0.97
N MET A 124 -4.31 -9.04 -0.09
CA MET A 124 -5.71 -8.86 -0.39
C MET A 124 -6.43 -8.28 0.81
N HIS A 125 -7.30 -7.31 0.55
CA HIS A 125 -8.24 -6.77 1.52
C HIS A 125 -9.63 -7.32 1.27
N ARG A 126 -10.38 -7.60 2.33
CA ARG A 126 -11.84 -7.79 2.27
C ARG A 126 -12.54 -6.56 2.79
N ILE A 127 -13.52 -6.07 2.05
CA ILE A 127 -14.15 -4.77 2.24
C ILE A 127 -15.61 -4.98 2.61
N ASN A 128 -16.07 -4.30 3.66
CA ASN A 128 -17.48 -4.25 3.99
C ASN A 128 -17.85 -2.84 4.43
N ASP A 129 -18.93 -2.29 3.88
CA ASP A 129 -19.42 -0.94 4.16
C ASP A 129 -18.32 0.14 4.09
N GLY A 130 -17.47 0.07 3.07
CA GLY A 130 -16.35 1.01 2.87
C GLY A 130 -15.21 0.87 3.87
N LYS A 131 -15.16 -0.23 4.64
CA LYS A 131 -14.10 -0.51 5.63
C LYS A 131 -13.36 -1.78 5.28
N ILE A 132 -12.05 -1.78 5.52
CA ILE A 132 -11.24 -3.00 5.47
C ILE A 132 -11.60 -3.83 6.71
N VAL A 133 -12.29 -4.94 6.52
CA VAL A 133 -12.67 -5.87 7.60
C VAL A 133 -11.72 -7.05 7.72
N GLU A 134 -10.90 -7.28 6.70
CA GLU A 134 -9.86 -8.31 6.72
C GLU A 134 -8.70 -7.96 5.80
N THR A 135 -7.51 -8.46 6.12
CA THR A 135 -6.31 -8.22 5.33
C THR A 135 -5.38 -9.42 5.45
N TRP A 136 -5.00 -9.96 4.29
CA TRP A 136 -3.98 -11.01 4.17
C TRP A 136 -2.81 -10.44 3.38
N VAL A 137 -1.59 -10.55 3.91
CA VAL A 137 -0.40 -9.97 3.27
C VAL A 137 0.76 -10.95 3.41
N ILE A 138 1.52 -11.07 2.32
CA ILE A 138 2.81 -11.73 2.27
C ILE A 138 3.89 -10.71 1.89
N TRP A 139 5.05 -10.87 2.49
CA TRP A 139 6.21 -10.02 2.28
C TRP A 139 7.36 -10.88 1.75
N ASP A 140 8.16 -10.35 0.83
CA ASP A 140 9.42 -10.96 0.42
C ASP A 140 10.51 -10.75 1.49
N ASN A 141 10.28 -11.39 2.64
CA ASN A 141 11.17 -11.32 3.78
C ASN A 141 12.56 -11.87 3.46
N LEU A 142 12.66 -12.86 2.57
CA LEU A 142 13.95 -13.47 2.23
C LEU A 142 14.85 -12.47 1.51
N THR A 143 14.32 -11.80 0.48
CA THR A 143 15.02 -10.71 -0.21
C THR A 143 15.44 -9.62 0.77
N GLY A 144 14.54 -9.21 1.68
CA GLY A 144 14.86 -8.21 2.69
C GLY A 144 15.99 -8.62 3.64
N LEU A 145 15.92 -9.83 4.19
CA LEU A 145 16.96 -10.35 5.10
C LEU A 145 18.31 -10.50 4.41
N MET A 146 18.34 -10.91 3.13
CA MET A 146 19.57 -10.99 2.34
C MET A 146 20.21 -9.62 2.13
N GLN A 147 19.43 -8.59 1.75
CA GLN A 147 19.95 -7.23 1.55
C GLN A 147 20.51 -6.62 2.83
N LEU A 148 19.85 -6.87 3.96
CA LEU A 148 20.28 -6.36 5.27
C LEU A 148 21.46 -7.16 5.84
N GLY A 149 21.73 -8.36 5.32
CA GLY A 149 22.82 -9.22 5.76
C GLY A 149 22.48 -10.10 6.96
N PHE A 150 21.19 -10.38 7.19
CA PHE A 150 20.69 -11.32 8.20
C PHE A 150 20.47 -12.73 7.65
N TYR A 151 20.65 -12.92 6.34
CA TYR A 151 20.57 -14.22 5.69
C TYR A 151 21.79 -14.48 4.78
N PRO A 152 22.42 -15.68 4.81
CA PRO A 152 22.10 -16.80 5.69
C PRO A 152 22.33 -16.44 7.17
N PRO A 153 21.55 -16.99 8.11
CA PRO A 153 21.79 -16.76 9.52
C PRO A 153 23.17 -17.29 9.89
N GLU A 154 23.83 -16.65 10.87
CA GLU A 154 25.07 -17.19 11.44
C GLU A 154 24.81 -18.63 11.92
N PRO A 155 25.77 -19.56 11.73
CA PRO A 155 25.63 -20.92 12.23
C PRO A 155 25.31 -20.87 13.73
N VAL A 156 24.19 -21.48 14.13
CA VAL A 156 23.89 -21.64 15.55
C VAL A 156 24.95 -22.59 16.12
N GLU A 157 25.81 -22.09 17.01
CA GLU A 157 26.67 -22.97 17.78
C GLU A 157 25.77 -23.88 18.64
N VAL A 158 25.73 -25.16 18.29
CA VAL A 158 25.06 -26.18 19.10
C VAL A 158 25.97 -26.42 20.30
N VAL A 159 25.61 -25.85 21.45
CA VAL A 159 26.26 -26.18 22.72
C VAL A 159 25.71 -27.54 23.16
N GLU A 160 26.54 -28.59 23.06
CA GLU A 160 26.26 -29.92 23.64
C GLU A 160 26.31 -29.92 25.17
#